data_AF-A0AAN9B212-F1
#
_entry.id   AF-A0AAN9B212-F1
#
_cell.length_a   1.000
_cell.length_b   1.000
_cell.length_c   1.000
_cell.angle_alpha   90.00
_cell.angle_beta   90.00
_cell.angle_gamma   90.00
#
_symmetry.space_group_name_H-M   'P 1'
#
loop_
_entity.id
_entity.type
_entity.pdbx_description
1 polymer ?
#
loop_
_entity_poly.entity_id
_entity_poly.type
_entity_poly.pdbx_seq_one_letter_code
_entity_poly.pdbx_strand_id
1 'polypeptide(L)'
;MVELRNEDHASFTNFLRMSPAMFDELLARVGPRITKQYTFYRDPLEPGMKLALTLRHLASGNKYASMKFGWRVPHYNQSLVVREVW
;
A
#
# COMPACT_ATOMS: atom_id res chain seq x y z
N MET A 1 -5.77 7.33 -0.88
CA MET A 1 -5.56 6.56 0.38
C MET A 1 -5.70 7.47 1.60
N VAL A 2 -5.06 8.64 1.61
CA VAL A 2 -5.29 9.67 2.64
C VAL A 2 -6.75 10.11 2.68
N GLU A 3 -7.39 10.33 1.53
CA GLU A 3 -8.82 10.67 1.42
C GLU A 3 -9.72 9.58 2.04
N LEU A 4 -9.58 8.31 1.61
CA LEU A 4 -10.36 7.19 2.15
C LEU A 4 -10.14 6.96 3.65
N ARG A 5 -8.92 7.21 4.15
CA ARG A 5 -8.55 7.08 5.56
C ARG A 5 -9.21 8.16 6.42
N ASN A 6 -9.45 9.35 5.87
CA ASN A 6 -9.96 10.50 6.62
C ASN A 6 -11.48 10.67 6.46
N GLU A 7 -12.05 10.29 5.31
CA GLU A 7 -13.45 10.58 4.97
C GLU A 7 -14.40 9.40 5.22
N ASP A 8 -13.91 8.15 5.10
CA ASP A 8 -14.76 6.96 5.28
C ASP A 8 -13.99 5.79 5.91
N HIS A 9 -13.97 5.79 7.24
CA HIS A 9 -13.34 4.76 8.06
C HIS A 9 -13.94 3.36 7.84
N ALA A 10 -15.23 3.27 7.49
CA ALA A 10 -15.90 1.99 7.25
C ALA A 10 -15.45 1.39 5.91
N SER A 11 -15.38 2.20 4.85
CA SER A 11 -14.82 1.77 3.56
C SER A 11 -13.34 1.42 3.67
N PHE A 12 -12.54 2.17 4.43
CA PHE A 12 -11.15 1.82 4.69
C PHE A 12 -11.02 0.45 5.38
N THR A 13 -11.81 0.25 6.43
CA THR A 13 -11.82 -1.01 7.19
C THR A 13 -12.28 -2.17 6.32
N ASN A 14 -13.30 -1.99 5.49
CA ASN A 14 -13.73 -3.03 4.54
C ASN A 14 -12.67 -3.31 3.46
N PHE A 15 -11.98 -2.27 3.00
CA PHE A 15 -11.01 -2.38 1.91
C PHE A 15 -9.72 -3.09 2.33
N LEU A 16 -9.20 -2.79 3.53
CA LEU A 16 -7.96 -3.38 4.08
C LEU A 16 -8.21 -4.47 5.12
N ARG A 17 -9.45 -4.69 5.55
CA ARG A 17 -9.84 -5.57 6.68
C ARG A 17 -9.12 -5.20 7.98
N MET A 18 -8.92 -3.90 8.20
CA MET A 18 -8.05 -3.34 9.23
C MET A 18 -8.50 -1.93 9.59
N SER A 19 -8.48 -1.60 10.89
CA SER A 19 -8.77 -0.23 11.33
C SER A 19 -7.65 0.73 10.90
N PRO A 20 -7.97 2.02 10.64
CA PRO A 20 -6.95 3.04 10.36
C PRO A 20 -5.85 3.12 11.43
N ALA A 21 -6.21 3.02 12.71
CA ALA A 21 -5.25 3.05 13.81
C ALA A 21 -4.22 1.90 13.75
N MET A 22 -4.68 0.67 13.44
CA MET A 22 -3.79 -0.48 13.29
C MET A 22 -2.90 -0.34 12.05
N PHE A 23 -3.43 0.23 10.98
CA PHE A 23 -2.65 0.55 9.79
C PHE A 23 -1.53 1.55 10.10
N ASP A 24 -1.83 2.59 10.89
CA ASP A 24 -0.86 3.61 11.27
C ASP A 24 0.25 3.07 12.16
N GLU A 25 -0.10 2.18 13.10
CA GLU A 25 0.89 1.50 13.93
C GLU A 25 1.84 0.63 13.08
N LEU A 26 1.29 -0.12 12.12
CA LEU A 26 2.09 -0.93 11.19
C LEU A 26 2.96 -0.04 10.30
N LEU A 27 2.42 1.06 9.80
CA LEU A 27 3.15 2.01 8.99
C LEU A 27 4.29 2.66 9.78
N ALA A 28 4.10 2.97 11.06
CA ALA A 28 5.16 3.50 11.91
C ALA A 28 6.31 2.49 12.09
N ARG A 29 6.01 1.19 12.18
CA ARG A 29 7.01 0.13 12.36
C ARG A 29 7.75 -0.24 11.07
N VAL A 30 7.01 -0.34 9.96
CA VAL A 30 7.53 -0.82 8.67
C VAL A 30 8.01 0.33 7.79
N GLY A 31 7.42 1.52 7.95
CA GLY A 31 7.69 2.73 7.18
C GLY A 31 9.18 3.03 7.00
N PRO A 32 10.01 3.05 8.06
CA PRO A 32 11.44 3.31 7.92
C PRO A 32 12.18 2.32 7.01
N ARG A 33 11.73 1.06 6.93
CA ARG A 33 12.35 0.02 6.09
C ARG A 33 11.93 0.12 4.62
N ILE A 34 10.69 0.54 4.37
CA ILE A 34 10.10 0.59 3.03
C ILE A 34 10.15 2.00 2.42
N THR A 35 10.71 2.97 3.13
CA THR A 35 10.94 4.32 2.62
C THR A 35 12.13 4.29 1.68
N LYS A 36 11.89 4.61 0.41
CA LYS A 36 12.97 4.75 -0.58
C LYS A 36 13.47 6.19 -0.59
N GLN A 37 14.78 6.33 -0.79
CA GLN A 37 15.39 7.63 -0.98
C GLN A 37 14.82 8.30 -2.24
N TYR A 38 14.58 9.59 -2.15
CA TYR A 38 14.21 10.41 -3.29
C TYR A 38 15.35 10.44 -4.31
N THR A 39 15.03 10.27 -5.59
CA THR A 39 16.00 10.37 -6.69
C THR A 39 15.41 11.27 -7.79
N PHE A 40 16.27 11.96 -8.54
CA PHE A 40 15.85 12.87 -9.63
C PHE A 40 15.17 12.18 -10.82
N TYR A 41 15.13 10.85 -10.86
CA TYR A 41 14.54 10.10 -11.98
C TYR A 41 13.04 9.89 -11.84
N ARG A 42 12.60 9.45 -10.66
CA ARG A 42 11.20 9.11 -10.40
C ARG A 42 10.90 9.23 -8.92
N ASP A 43 9.77 9.85 -8.62
CA ASP A 43 9.26 9.93 -7.25
C ASP A 43 9.00 8.53 -6.69
N PRO A 44 9.57 8.19 -5.53
CA PRO A 44 9.31 6.92 -4.89
C PRO A 44 7.85 6.83 -4.47
N LEU A 45 7.29 5.62 -4.54
CA LEU A 45 5.97 5.35 -3.97
C LEU A 45 5.98 5.63 -2.47
N GLU A 46 4.96 6.33 -1.99
CA GLU A 46 4.77 6.60 -0.57
C GLU A 46 4.74 5.29 0.23
N PRO A 47 5.43 5.21 1.38
CA PRO A 47 5.40 4.04 2.26
C PRO A 47 3.98 3.54 2.59
N GLY A 48 3.04 4.46 2.85
CA GLY A 48 1.64 4.10 3.13
C GLY A 48 0.97 3.43 1.93
N MET A 49 1.23 3.91 0.72
CA MET A 49 0.68 3.30 -0.50
C MET A 49 1.26 1.92 -0.75
N LYS A 50 2.58 1.73 -0.51
CA LYS A 50 3.24 0.41 -0.60
C LYS A 50 2.61 -0.58 0.37
N LEU A 51 2.46 -0.19 1.63
CA LEU A 51 1.87 -1.04 2.67
C LEU A 51 0.43 -1.43 2.33
N ALA A 52 -0.39 -0.46 1.92
CA ALA A 52 -1.79 -0.70 1.58
C ALA A 52 -1.96 -1.62 0.36
N LEU A 53 -1.10 -1.46 -0.66
CA LEU A 53 -1.08 -2.33 -1.82
C LEU A 53 -0.76 -3.77 -1.41
N THR A 54 0.26 -3.95 -0.57
CA THR A 54 0.64 -5.28 -0.06
C THR A 54 -0.46 -5.90 0.78
N LEU A 55 -1.03 -5.16 1.73
CA LEU A 55 -2.13 -5.65 2.57
C LEU A 55 -3.36 -6.02 1.74
N ARG A 56 -3.72 -5.22 0.73
CA ARG A 56 -4.82 -5.54 -0.18
C ARG A 56 -4.55 -6.81 -0.99
N HIS A 57 -3.31 -6.99 -1.46
CA HIS A 57 -2.91 -8.21 -2.17
C HIS A 57 -3.06 -9.43 -1.26
N LEU A 58 -2.54 -9.37 -0.03
CA LEU A 58 -2.61 -10.46 0.94
C LEU A 58 -4.06 -10.76 1.37
N ALA A 59 -4.88 -9.74 1.61
CA ALA A 59 -6.25 -9.90 2.08
C ALA A 59 -7.21 -10.42 0.98
N SER A 60 -6.94 -10.13 -0.29
CA SER A 60 -7.83 -10.48 -1.41
C SER A 60 -7.35 -11.64 -2.27
N GLY A 61 -6.06 -12.00 -2.22
CA GLY A 61 -5.48 -13.05 -3.07
C GLY A 61 -5.48 -12.71 -4.58
N ASN A 62 -5.76 -11.46 -4.95
CA ASN A 62 -5.87 -11.03 -6.33
C ASN A 62 -4.50 -11.04 -7.05
N LYS A 63 -4.51 -11.36 -8.35
CA LYS A 63 -3.31 -11.29 -9.19
C LYS A 63 -2.89 -9.81 -9.41
N TYR A 64 -1.58 -9.55 -9.49
CA TYR A 64 -1.05 -8.20 -9.78
C TYR A 64 -1.62 -7.60 -11.08
N ALA A 65 -1.91 -8.45 -12.07
CA ALA A 65 -2.49 -8.03 -13.34
C ALA A 65 -3.88 -7.39 -13.21
N SER A 66 -4.72 -7.84 -12.25
CA SER A 66 -6.03 -7.22 -12.01
C SER A 66 -5.91 -5.98 -11.13
N MET A 67 -4.97 -5.98 -10.19
CA MET A 67 -4.73 -4.84 -9.30
C MET A 67 -4.09 -3.63 -10.00
N LYS A 68 -3.37 -3.81 -11.12
CA LYS A 68 -2.67 -2.71 -11.81
C LYS A 68 -3.56 -1.51 -12.17
N PHE A 69 -4.81 -1.75 -12.53
CA PHE A 69 -5.73 -0.69 -12.96
C PHE A 69 -6.25 0.12 -11.77
N GLY A 70 -6.62 -0.54 -10.67
CA GLY A 70 -7.12 0.14 -9.47
C GLY A 70 -6.05 0.94 -8.74
N TRP A 71 -4.81 0.43 -8.72
CA TRP A 71 -3.69 1.10 -8.03
C TRP A 71 -2.91 2.07 -8.92
N ARG A 72 -3.13 2.05 -10.24
CA ARG A 72 -2.32 2.78 -11.23
C ARG A 72 -0.82 2.50 -11.12
N VAL A 73 -0.46 1.36 -10.57
CA VAL A 73 0.92 0.86 -10.44
C VAL A 73 1.08 -0.34 -11.38
N PRO A 74 2.07 -0.34 -12.30
CA PRO A 74 2.31 -1.48 -13.18
C PRO A 74 2.56 -2.78 -12.40
N HIS A 75 2.03 -3.90 -12.89
CA HIS A 75 2.10 -5.21 -12.22
C HIS A 75 3.53 -5.65 -11.82
N TYR A 76 4.55 -5.37 -12.63
CA TYR A 76 5.95 -5.68 -12.30
C TYR A 76 6.43 -4.90 -11.07
N ASN A 77 6.01 -3.64 -10.94
CA ASN A 77 6.36 -2.80 -9.80
C ASN A 77 5.60 -3.25 -8.55
N GLN A 78 4.36 -3.73 -8.68
CA GLN A 78 3.60 -4.32 -7.56
C GLN A 78 4.30 -5.55 -6.99
N SER A 79 4.80 -6.44 -7.85
CA SER A 79 5.57 -7.62 -7.42
C SER A 79 6.86 -7.25 -6.68
N LEU A 80 7.51 -6.14 -7.06
CA LEU A 80 8.69 -5.63 -6.35
C LEU A 80 8.31 -5.04 -4.98
N VAL A 81 7.23 -4.25 -4.92
CA VAL A 81 6.74 -3.65 -3.67
C VAL A 81 6.32 -4.70 -2.65
N VAL A 82 5.60 -5.75 -3.06
CA VAL A 82 5.18 -6.81 -2.14
C VAL A 82 6.40 -7.52 -1.52
N ARG A 83 7.45 -7.79 -2.31
CA ARG A 83 8.72 -8.38 -1.84
C ARG A 83 9.59 -7.43 -1.00
N GLU A 84 9.37 -6.14 -1.11
CA GLU A 84 10.10 -5.14 -0.31
C GLU A 84 9.47 -5.00 1.09
N VAL A 85 8.17 -5.24 1.19
CA VAL A 85 7.42 -5.17 2.45
C VAL A 85 7.48 -6.49 3.23
N TRP A 86 7.67 -7.63 2.54
CA TRP A 86 7.63 -8.99 3.11
C TRP A 86 8.83 -9.84 2.71
#